data_AF-A0A9W6EEN3-F1
#
_entry.id   AF-A0A9W6EEN3-F1
#
_cell.length_a   1.000
_cell.length_b   1.000
_cell.length_c   1.000
_cell.angle_alpha   90.00
_cell.angle_beta   90.00
_cell.angle_gamma   90.00
#
_symmetry.space_group_name_H-M   'P 1'
#
loop_
_entity.id
_entity.type
_entity.pdbx_description
1 polymer ?
#
loop_
_entity_poly.entity_id
_entity_poly.type
_entity_poly.pdbx_seq_one_letter_code
_entity_poly.pdbx_strand_id
1 'polypeptide(L)'
;MVRSQAKGLRVLAPAPITKPSRVTEVDVKPTKRRSNACEACKKRKTRCHSNHPCDEFAQAGTECLFVGGVDRRKKLALHDTEQELNAIRSLLDQLVAAFNNGNDTDYQRLINIARSKSKTKKDTKLHKWFSLQ
;
A
#
# COMPACT_ATOMS: atom_id res chain seq x y z
N MET A 1 42.32 8.18 -20.38
CA MET A 1 41.44 7.03 -20.08
C MET A 1 40.20 7.53 -19.36
N VAL A 2 39.00 7.43 -19.95
CA VAL A 2 37.73 6.93 -19.35
C VAL A 2 36.76 6.76 -20.53
N ARG A 3 36.41 5.51 -20.85
CA ARG A 3 35.38 5.16 -21.83
C ARG A 3 34.06 4.98 -21.08
N SER A 4 33.19 5.99 -21.07
CA SER A 4 31.82 5.84 -20.56
C SER A 4 30.93 5.30 -21.67
N GLN A 5 30.84 3.97 -21.76
CA GLN A 5 29.81 3.32 -22.57
C GLN A 5 28.52 3.20 -21.74
N ALA A 6 27.63 4.17 -21.87
CA ALA A 6 26.22 3.97 -21.54
C ALA A 6 25.49 3.46 -22.80
N LYS A 7 25.72 2.19 -23.17
CA LYS A 7 24.95 1.56 -24.25
C LYS A 7 23.61 1.09 -23.69
N GLY A 8 22.52 1.72 -24.13
CA GLY A 8 21.17 1.15 -24.00
C GLY A 8 20.09 2.02 -23.35
N LEU A 9 20.37 3.24 -22.90
CA LEU A 9 19.33 4.11 -22.35
C LEU A 9 18.68 4.92 -23.49
N ARG A 10 17.37 4.77 -23.67
CA ARG A 10 16.59 5.67 -24.55
C ARG A 10 16.54 7.04 -23.90
N VAL A 11 16.97 8.06 -24.64
CA VAL A 11 16.88 9.46 -24.20
C VAL A 11 15.41 9.84 -24.10
N LEU A 12 14.98 10.30 -22.93
CA LEU A 12 13.63 10.84 -22.73
C LEU A 12 13.52 12.17 -23.47
N ALA A 13 12.38 12.40 -24.13
CA ALA A 13 12.11 13.70 -24.75
C ALA A 13 12.18 14.81 -23.69
N PRO A 14 12.78 15.97 -24.00
CA PRO A 14 12.78 17.12 -23.10
C PRO A 14 11.35 17.47 -22.70
N ALA A 15 11.14 17.79 -21.42
CA ALA A 15 9.83 18.24 -20.96
C ALA A 15 9.45 19.51 -21.75
N PRO A 16 8.24 19.57 -22.34
CA PRO A 16 7.80 20.78 -23.03
C PRO A 16 7.76 21.93 -22.01
N ILE A 17 8.28 23.09 -22.42
CA ILE A 17 8.25 24.32 -21.62
C ILE A 17 6.80 24.84 -21.63
N THR A 18 5.91 24.18 -20.91
CA THR A 18 4.58 24.72 -20.62
C THR A 18 4.78 25.84 -19.62
N LYS A 19 4.63 27.09 -20.08
CA LYS A 19 4.51 28.26 -19.20
C LYS A 19 3.46 27.93 -18.13
N PRO A 20 3.72 28.18 -16.84
CA PRO A 20 2.71 27.94 -15.81
C PRO A 20 1.51 28.84 -16.11
N SER A 21 0.45 28.25 -16.66
CA SER A 21 -0.85 28.90 -16.72
C SER A 21 -1.25 29.20 -15.29
N ARG A 22 -1.63 30.46 -15.05
CA ARG A 22 -2.00 31.02 -13.75
C ARG A 22 -2.87 30.02 -13.00
N VAL A 23 -2.31 29.39 -11.97
CA VAL A 23 -3.03 28.46 -11.10
C VAL A 23 -4.07 29.30 -10.38
N THR A 24 -5.32 29.23 -10.82
CA THR A 24 -6.43 29.63 -9.96
C THR A 24 -6.43 28.62 -8.82
N GLU A 25 -6.17 29.11 -7.61
CA GLU A 25 -6.27 28.33 -6.37
C GLU A 25 -7.75 28.00 -6.13
N VAL A 26 -8.27 27.06 -6.91
CA VAL A 26 -9.51 26.38 -6.58
C VAL A 26 -9.13 25.36 -5.51
N ASP A 27 -9.66 25.54 -4.30
CA ASP A 27 -9.63 24.54 -3.23
C ASP A 27 -10.41 23.30 -3.70
N VAL A 28 -9.79 22.52 -4.58
CA VAL A 28 -10.33 21.23 -5.02
C VAL A 28 -10.05 20.27 -3.89
N LYS A 29 -11.04 20.11 -2.99
CA LYS A 29 -11.06 19.01 -2.04
C LYS A 29 -10.65 17.74 -2.79
N PRO A 30 -9.58 17.03 -2.36
CA PRO A 30 -9.09 15.88 -3.08
C PRO A 30 -10.22 14.85 -3.16
N THR A 31 -10.79 14.71 -4.35
CA THR A 31 -11.79 13.69 -4.61
C THR A 31 -11.15 12.35 -4.27
N LYS A 32 -11.77 11.61 -3.34
CA LYS A 32 -11.26 10.34 -2.85
C LYS A 32 -11.27 9.35 -4.02
N ARG A 33 -10.16 9.32 -4.78
CA ARG A 33 -10.01 8.47 -5.96
C ARG A 33 -10.04 7.02 -5.49
N ARG A 34 -11.07 6.28 -5.90
CA ARG A 34 -11.16 4.85 -5.61
C ARG A 34 -10.12 4.10 -6.44
N SER A 35 -9.41 3.14 -5.83
CA SER A 35 -8.32 2.41 -6.51
C SER A 35 -8.82 1.36 -7.53
N ASN A 36 -10.08 0.96 -7.41
CA ASN A 36 -10.77 0.01 -8.28
C ASN A 36 -12.05 0.61 -8.84
N ALA A 37 -12.41 0.18 -10.05
CA ALA A 37 -13.73 0.40 -10.66
C ALA A 37 -14.79 -0.54 -10.07
N CYS A 38 -16.07 -0.18 -10.19
CA CYS A 38 -17.18 -1.10 -9.91
C CYS A 38 -17.23 -2.26 -10.93
N GLU A 39 -17.94 -3.33 -10.61
CA GLU A 39 -18.00 -4.54 -11.46
C GLU A 39 -18.54 -4.28 -12.87
N ALA A 40 -19.51 -3.37 -12.99
CA ALA A 40 -20.07 -3.04 -14.29
C ALA A 40 -19.12 -2.23 -15.16
N CYS A 41 -18.46 -1.19 -14.62
CA CYS A 41 -17.45 -0.44 -15.36
C CYS A 41 -16.26 -1.34 -15.75
N LYS A 42 -15.89 -2.31 -14.90
CA LYS A 42 -14.91 -3.35 -15.27
C LYS A 42 -15.40 -4.17 -16.46
N LYS A 43 -16.65 -4.67 -16.42
CA LYS A 43 -17.25 -5.47 -17.51
C LYS A 43 -17.36 -4.70 -18.82
N ARG A 44 -17.72 -3.41 -18.75
CA ARG A 44 -17.84 -2.49 -19.90
C ARG A 44 -16.49 -1.94 -20.39
N LYS A 45 -15.40 -2.11 -19.61
CA LYS A 45 -14.08 -1.50 -19.85
C LYS A 45 -14.14 0.03 -19.98
N THR A 46 -15.04 0.67 -19.24
CA THR A 46 -15.23 2.13 -19.21
C THR A 46 -14.64 2.75 -17.94
N ARG A 47 -14.45 4.07 -17.96
CA ARG A 47 -13.94 4.81 -16.81
C ARG A 47 -14.97 4.81 -15.68
N CYS A 48 -14.60 4.27 -14.52
CA CYS A 48 -15.43 4.37 -13.31
C CYS A 48 -15.23 5.74 -12.66
N HIS A 49 -16.30 6.49 -12.52
CA HIS A 49 -16.32 7.72 -11.75
C HIS A 49 -16.37 7.38 -10.26
N SER A 50 -15.69 8.17 -9.43
CA SER A 50 -15.55 7.89 -7.99
C SER A 50 -16.78 8.32 -7.15
N ASN A 51 -17.76 8.93 -7.80
CA ASN A 51 -19.08 9.21 -7.22
C ASN A 51 -19.80 7.87 -7.03
N HIS A 52 -20.46 7.65 -5.89
CA HIS A 52 -21.26 6.46 -5.65
C HIS A 52 -22.71 6.86 -5.43
N PRO A 53 -23.67 6.31 -6.18
CA PRO A 53 -23.47 5.40 -7.33
C PRO A 53 -22.74 6.10 -8.48
N CYS A 54 -21.95 5.36 -9.28
CA CYS A 54 -21.30 5.97 -10.45
C CYS A 54 -22.37 6.43 -11.44
N ASP A 55 -22.13 7.52 -12.18
CA ASP A 55 -23.16 8.28 -12.91
C ASP A 55 -24.07 7.41 -13.82
N GLU A 56 -23.50 6.37 -14.46
CA GLU A 56 -24.26 5.38 -15.27
C GLU A 56 -25.30 4.57 -14.46
N PHE A 57 -25.02 4.30 -13.19
CA PHE A 57 -25.88 3.53 -12.28
C PHE A 57 -26.87 4.42 -11.53
N ALA A 58 -26.49 5.67 -11.28
CA ALA A 58 -27.41 6.66 -10.73
C ALA A 58 -28.64 6.86 -11.63
N GLN A 59 -28.43 6.87 -12.96
CA GLN A 59 -29.50 7.04 -13.94
C GLN A 59 -30.31 5.77 -14.20
N ALA A 60 -29.68 4.60 -14.12
CA ALA A 60 -30.32 3.32 -14.43
C ALA A 60 -31.02 2.67 -13.23
N GLY A 61 -30.91 3.23 -12.01
CA GLY A 61 -31.50 2.66 -10.80
C GLY A 61 -30.95 1.27 -10.41
N THR A 62 -29.78 0.91 -10.95
CA THR A 62 -29.13 -0.38 -10.71
C THR A 62 -28.04 -0.24 -9.66
N GLU A 63 -27.66 -1.35 -9.02
CA GLU A 63 -26.70 -1.32 -7.92
C GLU A 63 -25.25 -1.20 -8.42
N CYS A 64 -24.53 -0.19 -7.90
CA CYS A 64 -23.11 0.03 -8.17
C CYS A 64 -22.26 -0.81 -7.20
N LEU A 65 -21.98 -2.06 -7.59
CA LEU A 65 -21.26 -3.03 -6.75
C LEU A 65 -19.74 -2.98 -6.92
N PHE A 66 -19.02 -3.04 -5.80
CA PHE A 66 -17.56 -3.17 -5.75
C PHE A 66 -17.20 -4.47 -5.04
N VAL A 67 -16.59 -5.42 -5.75
CA VAL A 67 -16.06 -6.63 -5.09
C VAL A 67 -14.73 -6.27 -4.41
N GLY A 68 -14.68 -6.50 -3.10
CA GLY A 68 -13.46 -6.35 -2.29
C GLY A 68 -12.37 -7.34 -2.69
N GLY A 69 -11.11 -7.03 -2.41
CA GLY A 69 -10.00 -7.99 -2.52
C GLY A 69 -9.46 -8.31 -3.92
N VAL A 70 -10.06 -7.80 -5.01
CA VAL A 70 -9.61 -8.12 -6.38
C VAL A 70 -8.44 -7.24 -6.87
N ASP A 71 -8.09 -6.17 -6.14
CA ASP A 71 -6.93 -5.33 -6.49
C ASP A 71 -5.64 -6.11 -6.24
N ARG A 72 -5.10 -6.76 -7.28
CA ARG A 72 -3.86 -7.53 -7.19
C ARG A 72 -2.68 -6.70 -6.66
N ARG A 73 -2.70 -5.37 -6.84
CA ARG A 73 -1.67 -4.47 -6.27
C ARG A 73 -1.69 -4.48 -4.74
N LYS A 74 -2.85 -4.72 -4.13
CA LYS A 74 -2.99 -4.88 -2.68
C LYS A 74 -2.66 -6.31 -2.21
N LYS A 75 -2.66 -7.30 -3.10
CA LYS A 75 -2.36 -8.69 -2.76
C LYS A 75 -0.94 -8.87 -2.22
N LEU A 76 0.06 -8.21 -2.80
CA LEU A 76 1.44 -8.28 -2.32
C LEU A 76 1.56 -7.65 -0.93
N ALA A 77 1.05 -6.43 -0.74
CA ALA A 77 1.09 -5.78 0.57
C ALA A 77 0.36 -6.61 1.66
N LEU A 78 -0.79 -7.21 1.33
CA LEU A 78 -1.51 -8.10 2.24
C LEU A 78 -0.70 -9.35 2.56
N HIS A 79 -0.11 -10.00 1.55
CA HIS A 79 0.74 -11.17 1.73
C HIS A 79 1.96 -10.85 2.60
N ASP A 80 2.63 -9.72 2.36
CA ASP A 80 3.78 -9.28 3.15
C ASP A 80 3.37 -9.04 4.61
N THR A 81 2.23 -8.37 4.84
CA THR A 81 1.71 -8.19 6.20
C THR A 81 1.33 -9.51 6.88
N GLU A 82 0.77 -10.45 6.14
CA GLU A 82 0.42 -11.79 6.65
C GLU A 82 1.67 -12.57 7.02
N GLN A 83 2.70 -12.54 6.18
CA GLN A 83 3.99 -13.16 6.44
C GLN A 83 4.67 -12.55 7.66
N GLU A 84 4.65 -11.22 7.81
CA GLU A 84 5.17 -10.54 9.00
C GLU A 84 4.41 -10.94 10.28
N LEU A 85 3.08 -10.99 10.22
CA LEU A 85 2.26 -11.40 11.36
C LEU A 85 2.55 -12.84 11.77
N ASN A 86 2.68 -13.76 10.81
CA ASN A 86 3.02 -15.15 11.09
C ASN A 86 4.43 -15.29 11.69
N ALA A 87 5.39 -14.51 11.19
CA ALA A 87 6.74 -14.49 11.77
C ALA A 87 6.76 -13.95 13.21
N ILE A 88 5.92 -12.96 13.53
CA ILE A 88 5.79 -12.43 14.89
C ILE A 88 5.12 -13.45 15.81
N ARG A 89 4.04 -14.10 15.38
CA ARG A 89 3.35 -15.15 16.15
C ARG A 89 4.30 -16.30 16.48
N SER A 90 5.02 -16.82 15.49
CA SER A 90 6.00 -17.89 15.71
C SER A 90 7.11 -17.50 16.69
N LEU A 91 7.56 -16.24 16.67
CA LEU A 91 8.55 -15.74 17.62
C LEU A 91 7.99 -15.69 19.05
N LEU A 92 6.72 -15.27 19.22
CA LEU A 92 6.05 -15.27 20.52
C LEU A 92 5.89 -16.70 21.07
N ASP A 93 5.49 -17.64 20.23
CA ASP A 93 5.35 -19.05 20.63
C ASP A 93 6.69 -19.63 21.09
N GLN A 94 7.78 -19.31 20.38
CA GLN A 94 9.14 -19.72 20.77
C GLN A 94 9.57 -19.10 22.11
N LEU A 95 9.23 -17.84 22.37
CA LEU A 95 9.52 -17.18 23.65
C LEU A 95 8.79 -17.86 24.82
N VAL A 96 7.51 -18.15 24.65
CA VAL A 96 6.71 -18.86 25.65
C VAL A 96 7.28 -20.25 25.90
N ALA A 97 7.65 -20.98 24.85
CA ALA A 97 8.27 -22.30 24.98
C ALA A 97 9.62 -22.24 25.71
N ALA A 98 10.51 -21.30 25.36
CA ALA A 98 11.81 -21.14 26.01
C ALA A 98 11.67 -20.79 27.50
N PHE A 99 10.70 -19.93 27.84
CA PHE A 99 10.37 -19.59 29.22
C PHE A 99 9.88 -20.81 30.01
N ASN A 100 8.91 -21.56 29.46
CA ASN A 100 8.36 -22.75 30.12
C ASN A 100 9.40 -23.87 30.30
N ASN A 101 10.33 -24.00 29.36
CA ASN A 101 11.39 -25.01 29.39
C ASN A 101 12.59 -24.61 30.24
N GLY A 102 12.60 -23.39 30.82
CA GLY A 102 13.71 -22.89 31.64
C GLY A 102 15.01 -22.67 30.86
N ASN A 103 14.97 -22.57 29.53
CA ASN A 103 16.17 -22.35 28.72
C ASN A 103 16.47 -20.86 28.60
N ASP A 104 17.19 -20.31 29.60
CA ASP A 104 17.55 -18.89 29.63
C ASP A 104 18.39 -18.47 28.40
N THR A 105 19.24 -19.35 27.87
CA THR A 105 20.06 -19.03 26.69
C THR A 105 19.21 -18.81 25.42
N ASP A 106 18.20 -19.66 25.21
CA ASP A 106 17.24 -19.50 24.11
C ASP A 106 16.34 -18.29 24.33
N TYR A 107 15.91 -18.06 25.58
CA TYR A 107 15.11 -16.90 25.95
C TYR A 107 15.83 -15.57 25.66
N GLN A 108 17.10 -15.43 26.10
CA GLN A 108 17.92 -14.25 25.82
C GLN A 108 18.16 -14.06 24.31
N ARG A 109 18.39 -15.15 23.57
CA ARG A 109 18.55 -15.11 22.11
C ARG A 109 17.29 -14.56 21.43
N LEU A 110 16.11 -15.05 21.80
CA LEU A 110 14.83 -14.64 21.23
C LEU A 110 14.49 -13.18 21.57
N ILE A 111 14.80 -12.72 22.79
CA ILE A 111 14.68 -11.30 23.18
C ILE A 111 15.56 -10.41 22.28
N ASN A 112 16.79 -10.83 21.99
CA ASN A 112 17.69 -10.06 21.14
C ASN A 112 17.16 -9.96 19.70
N ILE A 113 16.52 -11.01 19.19
CA ILE A 113 15.82 -11.00 17.89
C ILE A 113 14.63 -10.02 17.93
N ALA A 114 13.84 -10.00 19.00
CA ALA A 114 12.73 -9.06 19.15
C ALA A 114 13.22 -7.60 19.18
N ARG A 115 14.30 -7.32 19.94
CA ARG A 115 14.91 -5.99 20.05
C ARG A 115 15.59 -5.51 18.75
N SER A 116 16.12 -6.40 17.93
CA SER A 116 16.72 -6.01 16.64
C SER A 116 15.65 -5.64 15.62
N LYS A 117 14.54 -6.39 15.58
CA LYS A 117 13.38 -6.11 14.71
C LYS A 117 12.65 -4.80 15.07
N SER A 118 12.65 -4.36 16.33
CA SER A 118 12.05 -3.07 16.72
C SER A 118 12.86 -1.86 16.29
N LYS A 119 14.19 -2.00 16.16
CA LYS A 119 15.09 -0.91 15.73
C LYS A 119 14.98 -0.59 14.23
N THR A 120 14.57 -1.55 13.41
CA THR A 120 14.46 -1.38 11.95
C THR A 120 13.13 -0.74 11.52
N LYS A 121 12.09 -0.80 12.36
CA LYS A 121 10.80 -0.14 12.14
C LYS A 121 10.71 1.23 12.84
N LYS A 122 11.50 2.21 12.38
CA LYS A 122 11.10 3.62 12.55
C LYS A 122 10.01 3.93 11.51
N ASP A 123 8.81 3.39 11.74
CA ASP A 123 7.65 3.63 10.89
C ASP A 123 7.15 5.07 11.08
N THR A 124 7.62 5.98 10.21
CA THR A 124 7.16 7.37 10.10
C THR A 124 5.69 7.51 9.66
N LYS A 125 4.95 6.39 9.50
CA LYS A 125 3.58 6.37 8.97
C LYS A 125 2.49 5.96 9.97
N LEU A 126 2.83 5.51 11.18
CA LEU A 126 1.83 5.10 12.17
C LEU A 126 0.99 6.29 12.72
N HIS A 127 1.49 7.52 12.61
CA HIS A 127 0.79 8.72 13.06
C HIS A 127 -0.48 9.08 12.27
N LYS A 128 -0.77 8.42 11.15
CA LYS A 128 -1.94 8.79 10.32
C LYS A 128 -3.18 7.91 10.54
N TRP A 129 -3.04 6.75 11.17
CA TRP A 129 -4.17 5.84 11.37
C TRP A 129 -4.92 6.08 12.69
N PHE A 130 -4.25 6.66 13.70
CA PHE A 130 -4.87 7.00 15.00
C PHE A 130 -5.63 8.34 15.01
N SER A 131 -5.63 9.11 13.92
CA SER A 131 -6.34 10.41 13.84
C SER A 131 -7.68 10.34 13.11
N LEU A 132 -8.25 9.14 12.93
CA LEU A 132 -9.50 8.91 12.19
C LEU A 132 -10.52 8.05 12.96
N GLN A 133 -10.35 7.90 14.27
CA GLN A 133 -11.43 7.56 15.21
C GLN A 133 -11.86 8.84 15.91
#